data_AF-A0A252E7K7-F1
#
_entry.id   AF-A0A252E7K7-F1
#
_cell.length_a   1.000
_cell.length_b   1.000
_cell.length_c   1.000
_cell.angle_alpha   90.00
_cell.angle_beta   90.00
_cell.angle_gamma   90.00
#
_symmetry.space_group_name_H-M   'P 1'
#
loop_
_entity.id
_entity.type
_entity.pdbx_description
1 polymer ?
#
loop_
_entity_poly.entity_id
_entity_poly.type
_entity_poly.pdbx_seq_one_letter_code
_entity_poly.pdbx_strand_id
1 'polypeptide(L)'
;MNNTENQHQERSLAEWVTFSAASFILVVIVGLVGYTWLNDKNQPPIVSVTKKQTIREIDGQFYVPFEVVNTGGDTAESVQIMAELQIDDNVTETGEQQIDFLSGGEKEEGAFVFSHNPNQGQLTIRVASYKLP
;
A
#
# COMPACT_ATOMS: atom_id res chain seq x y z
N MET A 1 58.02 -44.52 2.24
CA MET A 1 57.99 -43.04 2.34
C MET A 1 56.66 -42.55 1.78
N ASN A 2 55.77 -42.02 2.62
CA ASN A 2 54.56 -41.34 2.16
C ASN A 2 54.75 -39.84 2.44
N ASN A 3 55.07 -39.07 1.40
CA ASN A 3 55.15 -37.62 1.48
C ASN A 3 53.73 -37.06 1.56
N THR A 4 53.38 -36.48 2.71
CA THR A 4 52.16 -35.70 2.89
C THR A 4 52.46 -34.28 2.44
N GLU A 5 52.10 -33.93 1.20
CA GLU A 5 52.18 -32.54 0.74
C GLU A 5 51.07 -31.73 1.41
N ASN A 6 51.46 -30.90 2.39
CA ASN A 6 50.63 -29.82 2.90
C ASN A 6 50.51 -28.75 1.81
N GLN A 7 49.46 -28.83 1.01
CA GLN A 7 49.04 -27.75 0.11
C GLN A 7 48.35 -26.67 0.95
N HIS A 8 49.13 -25.80 1.58
CA HIS A 8 48.61 -24.55 2.14
C HIS A 8 48.32 -23.63 0.95
N GLN A 9 47.09 -23.71 0.45
CA GLN A 9 46.63 -22.88 -0.66
C GLN A 9 46.47 -21.45 -0.14
N GLU A 10 47.48 -20.60 -0.34
CA GLU A 10 47.38 -19.18 -0.01
C GLU A 10 46.23 -18.57 -0.84
N ARG A 11 45.24 -18.03 -0.13
CA ARG A 11 44.06 -17.40 -0.74
C ARG A 11 44.51 -16.32 -1.72
N SER A 12 44.04 -16.43 -2.96
CA SER A 12 44.37 -15.46 -4.01
C SER A 12 43.87 -14.06 -3.62
N LEU A 13 44.60 -13.00 -3.98
CA LEU A 13 44.19 -11.60 -3.74
C LEU A 13 42.79 -11.31 -4.28
N ALA A 14 42.40 -11.95 -5.39
CA ALA A 14 41.04 -11.85 -5.93
C ALA A 14 39.98 -12.45 -4.99
N GLU A 15 40.29 -13.54 -4.28
CA GLU A 15 39.41 -14.17 -3.28
C GLU A 15 39.25 -13.26 -2.06
N TRP A 16 40.30 -12.57 -1.63
CA TRP A 16 40.22 -11.60 -0.54
C TRP A 16 39.40 -10.36 -0.91
N VAL A 17 39.51 -9.88 -2.14
CA VAL A 17 38.70 -8.74 -2.64
C VAL A 17 37.23 -9.13 -2.69
N THR A 18 36.90 -10.30 -3.26
CA THR A 18 35.50 -10.75 -3.34
C THR A 18 34.93 -11.05 -1.96
N PHE A 19 35.71 -11.67 -1.06
CA PHE A 19 35.30 -11.89 0.32
C PHE A 19 35.04 -10.57 1.06
N SER A 20 35.93 -9.59 0.91
CA SER A 20 35.78 -8.28 1.55
C SER A 20 34.56 -7.53 1.01
N ALA A 21 34.35 -7.56 -0.31
CA ALA A 21 33.20 -6.94 -0.94
C ALA A 21 31.87 -7.59 -0.49
N ALA A 22 31.81 -8.93 -0.47
CA ALA A 22 30.64 -9.66 -0.01
C ALA A 22 30.35 -9.40 1.48
N SER A 23 31.38 -9.41 2.33
CA SER A 23 31.26 -9.11 3.75
C SER A 23 30.78 -7.67 3.99
N PHE A 24 31.32 -6.71 3.23
CA PHE A 24 30.89 -5.31 3.32
C PHE A 24 29.41 -5.15 2.94
N ILE A 25 28.96 -5.75 1.84
CA ILE A 25 27.55 -5.73 1.44
C ILE A 25 26.67 -6.34 2.53
N LEU A 26 27.09 -7.47 3.11
CA LEU A 26 26.35 -8.11 4.19
C LEU A 26 26.22 -7.21 5.42
N VAL A 27 27.32 -6.56 5.85
CA VAL A 27 27.29 -5.60 6.97
C VAL A 27 26.37 -4.42 6.67
N VAL A 28 26.37 -3.90 5.44
CA VAL A 28 25.45 -2.83 5.02
C VAL A 28 24.00 -3.29 5.12
N ILE A 29 23.66 -4.48 4.61
CA ILE A 29 22.29 -5.02 4.68
C ILE A 29 21.86 -5.20 6.14
N VAL A 30 22.69 -5.80 6.99
CA VAL A 30 22.40 -5.99 8.42
C VAL A 30 22.23 -4.64 9.12
N GLY A 31 23.09 -3.67 8.81
CA GLY A 31 22.99 -2.31 9.35
C GLY A 31 21.70 -1.61 8.94
N LEU A 32 21.28 -1.75 7.68
CA LEU A 32 20.00 -1.22 7.19
C LEU A 32 18.81 -1.88 7.88
N VAL A 33 18.82 -3.20 8.06
CA VAL A 33 17.74 -3.92 8.77
C VAL A 33 17.67 -3.52 10.25
N GLY A 34 18.82 -3.38 10.92
CA GLY A 34 18.86 -2.88 12.29
C GLY A 34 18.36 -1.45 12.42
N TYR A 35 18.70 -0.60 11.44
CA TYR A 35 18.19 0.77 11.36
C TYR A 35 16.67 0.81 11.16
N THR A 36 16.12 0.01 10.25
CA THR A 36 14.67 -0.04 10.03
C THR A 36 13.94 -0.52 11.28
N TRP A 37 14.46 -1.53 11.97
CA TRP A 37 13.83 -2.07 13.17
C TRP A 37 13.79 -1.07 14.33
N LEU A 38 14.87 -0.31 14.55
CA LEU A 38 14.89 0.74 15.59
C LEU A 38 13.97 1.92 15.28
N ASN A 39 13.67 2.13 13.99
CA ASN A 39 12.88 3.26 13.52
C ASN A 39 11.43 2.87 13.23
N ASP A 40 11.07 1.60 13.43
CA ASP A 40 9.73 1.07 13.25
C ASP A 40 8.84 1.57 14.38
N LYS A 41 8.12 2.65 14.10
CA LYS A 41 7.14 3.20 15.03
C LYS A 41 5.81 2.57 14.64
N ASN A 42 5.32 1.62 15.45
CA ASN A 42 3.95 1.11 15.37
C ASN A 42 3.00 2.31 15.27
N GLN A 43 2.53 2.56 14.06
CA GLN A 43 1.68 3.69 13.74
C GLN A 43 0.41 3.06 13.19
N PRO A 44 -0.71 3.12 13.94
CA PRO A 44 -1.93 2.47 13.51
C PRO A 44 -2.37 3.00 12.14
N PRO A 45 -3.18 2.25 11.38
CA PRO A 45 -3.63 2.68 10.07
C PRO A 45 -4.45 3.98 10.18
N ILE A 46 -4.17 4.93 9.29
CA ILE A 46 -4.91 6.18 9.17
C ILE A 46 -5.46 6.23 7.76
N VAL A 47 -6.68 5.73 7.59
CA VAL A 47 -7.30 5.57 6.27
C VAL A 47 -8.16 6.79 5.96
N SER A 48 -7.96 7.37 4.77
CA SER A 48 -8.76 8.48 4.27
C SER A 48 -9.12 8.26 2.80
N VAL A 49 -10.29 8.75 2.39
CA VAL A 49 -10.80 8.64 1.02
C VAL A 49 -11.02 10.03 0.43
N THR A 50 -10.64 10.21 -0.83
CA THR A 50 -10.81 11.45 -1.57
C THR A 50 -11.52 11.17 -2.88
N LYS A 51 -12.58 11.93 -3.16
CA LYS A 51 -13.25 11.95 -4.47
C LYS A 51 -12.34 12.62 -5.50
N LYS A 52 -12.09 11.98 -6.65
CA LYS A 52 -11.40 12.60 -7.78
C LYS A 52 -12.37 13.46 -8.61
N GLN A 53 -11.88 14.54 -9.21
CA GLN A 53 -12.74 15.56 -9.84
C GLN A 53 -13.42 15.10 -11.13
N THR A 54 -12.78 14.19 -11.88
CA THR A 54 -13.24 13.80 -13.22
C THR A 54 -14.28 12.70 -13.15
N ILE A 55 -15.57 13.08 -13.17
CA ILE A 55 -16.68 12.14 -13.35
C ILE A 55 -16.80 11.82 -14.84
N ARG A 56 -16.93 10.53 -15.18
CA ARG A 56 -17.16 10.09 -16.57
C ARG A 56 -18.61 9.65 -16.71
N GLU A 57 -19.24 10.05 -17.80
CA GLU A 57 -20.58 9.61 -18.18
C GLU A 57 -20.48 8.69 -19.39
N ILE A 58 -20.99 7.46 -19.26
CA ILE A 58 -20.98 6.45 -20.33
C ILE A 58 -22.34 5.74 -20.27
N ASP A 59 -23.07 5.72 -21.39
CA ASP A 59 -24.37 5.04 -21.52
C ASP A 59 -25.39 5.40 -20.41
N GLY A 60 -25.38 6.67 -19.97
CA GLY A 60 -26.26 7.18 -18.92
C GLY A 60 -25.86 6.79 -17.48
N GLN A 61 -24.68 6.19 -17.29
CA GLN A 61 -24.11 5.89 -15.98
C GLN A 61 -22.99 6.87 -15.64
N PHE A 62 -22.88 7.21 -14.36
CA PHE A 62 -21.92 8.17 -13.84
C PHE A 62 -20.85 7.45 -13.01
N TYR A 63 -19.63 7.41 -13.54
CA TYR A 63 -18.47 6.82 -12.88
C TYR A 63 -17.76 7.89 -12.06
N VAL A 64 -17.78 7.73 -10.74
CA VAL A 64 -17.17 8.64 -9.78
C VAL A 64 -15.91 8.02 -9.19
N PRO A 65 -14.72 8.41 -9.70
CA PRO A 65 -13.47 7.88 -9.20
C PRO A 65 -13.16 8.39 -7.78
N PHE A 66 -12.53 7.54 -6.99
CA PHE A 66 -11.98 7.88 -5.68
C PHE A 66 -10.56 7.32 -5.52
N GLU A 67 -9.81 7.92 -4.60
CA GLU A 67 -8.53 7.42 -4.09
C GLU A 67 -8.68 7.19 -2.60
N VAL A 68 -8.24 6.04 -2.10
CA VAL A 68 -8.05 5.78 -0.69
C VAL A 68 -6.56 5.74 -0.37
N VAL A 69 -6.17 6.27 0.78
CA VAL A 69 -4.78 6.26 1.23
C VAL A 69 -4.72 5.86 2.70
N ASN A 70 -3.76 5.02 3.05
CA ASN A 70 -3.38 4.77 4.43
C ASN A 70 -2.13 5.59 4.74
N THR A 71 -2.27 6.69 5.46
CA THR A 71 -1.13 7.53 5.89
C THR A 71 -0.51 7.06 7.22
N GLY A 72 -1.07 6.01 7.82
CA GLY A 72 -0.50 5.30 8.95
C GLY A 72 0.65 4.38 8.56
N GLY A 73 1.20 3.66 9.54
CA GLY A 73 2.31 2.72 9.33
C GLY A 73 1.85 1.28 9.12
N ASP A 74 0.87 0.82 9.91
CA ASP A 74 0.38 -0.56 9.88
C ASP A 74 -0.57 -0.77 8.69
N THR A 75 -0.68 -2.02 8.23
CA THR A 75 -1.62 -2.42 7.20
C THR A 75 -3.05 -2.42 7.74
N ALA A 76 -3.98 -1.85 6.98
CA ALA A 76 -5.41 -2.04 7.17
C ALA A 76 -5.91 -3.16 6.26
N GLU A 77 -6.76 -4.04 6.77
CA GLU A 77 -7.43 -5.07 5.98
C GLU A 77 -8.93 -4.78 5.87
N SER A 78 -9.56 -5.32 4.81
CA SER A 78 -11.01 -5.21 4.55
C SER A 78 -11.51 -3.77 4.74
N VAL A 79 -10.79 -2.82 4.13
CA VAL A 79 -11.16 -1.40 4.15
C VAL A 79 -12.45 -1.24 3.36
N GLN A 80 -13.53 -0.93 4.05
CA GLN A 80 -14.85 -0.73 3.46
C GLN A 80 -15.05 0.76 3.16
N ILE A 81 -15.38 1.07 1.91
CA ILE A 81 -15.67 2.42 1.45
C ILE A 81 -17.13 2.45 1.03
N MET A 82 -17.86 3.41 1.56
CA MET A 82 -19.26 3.62 1.25
C MET A 82 -19.43 4.95 0.53
N ALA A 83 -20.33 4.94 -0.45
CA ALA A 83 -20.80 6.14 -1.12
C ALA A 83 -22.32 6.22 -1.05
N GLU A 84 -22.83 7.41 -0.78
CA GLU A 84 -24.26 7.71 -0.72
C GLU A 84 -24.52 8.96 -1.55
N LEU A 85 -25.36 8.84 -2.57
CA LEU A 85 -25.83 9.92 -3.42
C LEU A 85 -27.28 10.21 -3.07
N GLN A 86 -27.53 11.38 -2.49
CA GLN A 86 -28.87 11.87 -2.21
C GLN A 86 -29.25 12.96 -3.23
N ILE A 87 -30.31 12.73 -4.00
CA ILE A 87 -30.91 13.69 -4.94
C ILE A 87 -32.30 14.03 -4.44
N ASP A 88 -32.51 15.32 -4.15
CA ASP A 88 -33.69 15.82 -3.45
C ASP A 88 -33.95 15.05 -2.13
N ASP A 89 -35.17 15.13 -1.58
CA ASP A 89 -35.55 14.41 -0.35
C ASP A 89 -35.96 12.94 -0.59
N ASN A 90 -35.87 12.43 -1.83
CA ASN A 90 -36.53 11.17 -2.21
C ASN A 90 -35.63 10.11 -2.85
N VAL A 91 -34.54 10.48 -3.53
CA VAL A 91 -33.71 9.51 -4.26
C VAL A 91 -32.38 9.35 -3.56
N THR A 92 -32.15 8.16 -3.01
CA THR A 92 -30.88 7.76 -2.41
C THR A 92 -30.31 6.56 -3.16
N GLU A 93 -29.14 6.73 -3.78
CA GLU A 93 -28.34 5.63 -4.30
C GLU A 93 -27.15 5.37 -3.39
N THR A 94 -26.81 4.10 -3.17
CA THR A 94 -25.67 3.70 -2.34
C THR A 94 -24.72 2.81 -3.12
N GLY A 95 -23.43 2.94 -2.86
CA GLY A 95 -22.38 2.07 -3.36
C GLY A 95 -21.46 1.61 -2.25
N GLU A 96 -20.92 0.41 -2.39
CA GLU A 96 -19.95 -0.17 -1.48
C GLU A 96 -18.78 -0.74 -2.27
N GLN A 97 -17.56 -0.51 -1.77
CA GLN A 97 -16.36 -1.14 -2.29
C GLN A 97 -15.49 -1.58 -1.11
N GLN A 98 -14.87 -2.76 -1.25
CA GLN A 98 -13.88 -3.27 -0.29
C GLN A 98 -12.51 -3.29 -0.94
N ILE A 99 -11.50 -2.90 -0.17
CA ILE A 99 -10.09 -3.11 -0.47
C ILE A 99 -9.56 -4.11 0.54
N ASP A 100 -9.04 -5.24 0.05
CA ASP A 100 -8.67 -6.36 0.90
C ASP A 100 -7.48 -6.02 1.81
N PHE A 101 -6.50 -5.31 1.27
CA PHE A 101 -5.29 -4.88 1.98
C PHE A 101 -4.90 -3.47 1.55
N LEU A 102 -4.53 -2.63 2.52
CA LEU A 102 -4.01 -1.29 2.30
C LEU A 102 -2.85 -1.02 3.27
N SER A 103 -1.63 -1.23 2.78
CA SER A 103 -0.37 -1.10 3.52
C SER A 103 -0.10 0.34 3.95
N GLY A 104 0.78 0.54 4.93
CA GLY A 104 1.21 1.88 5.34
C GLY A 104 1.84 2.66 4.18
N GLY A 105 1.33 3.87 3.94
CA GLY A 105 1.72 4.72 2.81
C GLY A 105 1.14 4.32 1.45
N GLU A 106 0.38 3.23 1.37
CA GLU A 106 -0.22 2.74 0.13
C GLU A 106 -1.43 3.57 -0.29
N LYS A 107 -1.65 3.61 -1.60
CA LYS A 107 -2.77 4.28 -2.25
C LYS A 107 -3.44 3.31 -3.20
N GLU A 108 -4.77 3.28 -3.14
CA GLU A 108 -5.59 2.46 -4.02
C GLU A 108 -6.69 3.30 -4.66
N GLU A 109 -7.09 2.91 -5.87
CA GLU A 109 -8.06 3.66 -6.67
C GLU A 109 -9.27 2.80 -7.02
N GLY A 110 -10.43 3.43 -7.06
CA GLY A 110 -11.68 2.79 -7.43
C GLY A 110 -12.67 3.76 -8.05
N ALA A 111 -13.84 3.26 -8.38
CA ALA A 111 -14.93 4.11 -8.85
C ALA A 111 -16.27 3.55 -8.39
N PHE A 112 -17.13 4.44 -7.88
CA PHE A 112 -18.55 4.14 -7.72
C PHE A 112 -19.27 4.44 -9.03
N VAL A 113 -20.29 3.65 -9.34
CA VAL A 113 -21.12 3.83 -10.54
C VAL A 113 -22.54 4.13 -10.09
N PHE A 114 -23.07 5.28 -10.50
CA PHE A 114 -24.41 5.73 -10.18
C PHE A 114 -25.27 5.83 -11.43
N SER A 115 -26.58 5.63 -11.27
CA SER A 115 -27.56 5.81 -12.35
C SER A 115 -27.98 7.27 -12.53
N HIS A 116 -27.82 8.10 -11.48
CA HIS A 116 -28.10 9.54 -11.55
C HIS A 116 -26.83 10.39 -11.47
N ASN A 117 -26.93 11.62 -11.98
CA ASN A 117 -25.80 12.54 -12.02
C ASN A 117 -25.44 13.00 -10.59
N PRO A 118 -24.24 12.68 -10.08
CA PRO A 118 -23.83 13.00 -8.71
C PRO A 118 -23.62 14.50 -8.46
N ASN A 119 -23.66 15.34 -9.50
CA ASN A 119 -23.60 16.79 -9.37
C ASN A 119 -24.99 17.44 -9.16
N GLN A 120 -26.07 16.68 -9.31
CA GLN A 120 -27.44 17.14 -9.08
C GLN A 120 -27.90 16.95 -7.62
N GLY A 121 -27.06 16.33 -6.79
CA GLY A 121 -27.37 16.01 -5.40
C GLY A 121 -26.14 16.10 -4.50
N GLN A 122 -26.30 15.61 -3.27
CA GLN A 122 -25.23 15.51 -2.30
C GLN A 122 -24.63 14.10 -2.36
N LEU A 123 -23.42 13.99 -2.92
CA LEU A 123 -22.63 12.78 -2.86
C LEU A 123 -21.70 12.81 -1.63
N THR A 124 -21.81 11.80 -0.78
CA THR A 124 -20.93 11.57 0.37
C THR A 124 -20.16 10.28 0.15
N ILE A 125 -18.82 10.34 0.21
CA ILE A 125 -17.95 9.17 0.17
C ILE A 125 -17.16 9.13 1.48
N ARG A 126 -17.15 7.98 2.16
CA ARG A 126 -16.44 7.82 3.44
C ARG A 126 -15.85 6.42 3.56
N VAL A 127 -14.79 6.32 4.35
CA VAL A 127 -14.33 5.05 4.90
C VAL A 127 -15.34 4.64 5.98
N ALA A 128 -15.91 3.45 5.88
CA ALA A 128 -16.89 2.94 6.83
C ALA A 128 -16.24 2.11 7.94
N SER A 129 -15.29 1.26 7.58
CA SER A 129 -14.57 0.42 8.53
C SER A 129 -13.26 -0.09 7.93
N TYR A 130 -12.41 -0.61 8.80
CA TYR A 130 -11.27 -1.47 8.47
C TYR A 130 -11.06 -2.44 9.64
N LYS A 131 -10.27 -3.50 9.43
CA LYS A 131 -9.78 -4.36 10.51
C LYS A 131 -8.25 -4.37 10.52
N LEU A 132 -7.67 -4.75 11.65
CA LEU A 132 -6.24 -5.03 11.75
C LEU A 132 -5.97 -6.48 11.30
N PRO A 133 -4.78 -6.77 10.73
CA PRO A 133 -4.35 -8.12 10.36
C PRO A 133 -4.28 -9.08 11.55
#